data_AF-A0A2N9HTL8-F1
#
_entry.id   AF-A0A2N9HTL8-F1
#
_cell.length_a   1.000
_cell.length_b   1.000
_cell.length_c   1.000
_cell.angle_alpha   90.00
_cell.angle_beta   90.00
_cell.angle_gamma   90.00
#
_symmetry.space_group_name_H-M   'P 1'
#
loop_
_entity.id
_entity.type
_entity.pdbx_description
1 polymer ?
#
loop_
_entity_poly.entity_id
_entity_poly.type
_entity_poly.pdbx_seq_one_letter_code
_entity_poly.pdbx_strand_id
1 'polypeptide(L)'
;MSKASTLFQLCHTPSTTSLLGTSKFPRGLYMLRGWKVYPTLYFCKSVQTTTYEVVSASYVPTAQTKEEKEIKDKSSAKLDTVGAFQKLPMVMPSVDILYSALKKAKRVSPTQGIANIAKRERNRGAKQLDALMKELAVPLRTYLEDFPKKKYLHPYERSLVELTLGDGNYEEVLGRVNALRKNVVSVGKEHASLCAKSLTKREAEERLSEGMKKIEEIFSCEGKAVDALLHIAKTLRAMPVVDLETPTLCLVGAPNVGKSSLVRILSTGKPEVCNYPFTTRGILMGHIVFNYQNFQVTDTPGLLKRCDEDRNNLEKLTLAVLSHLPTAILYVHDLSGECGTSPSDQFVIYKEIKERFADHLWLDVVSKCDLLHKSPVVFVTDNDNPDHVELARYRKLGPDGAIHVSVKSEAGLSELKVRVHELLTSQMAKISSQESNQENLVIT
;
A
#
# COMPACT_ATOMS: atom_id res chain seq x y z
N MET A 1 23.52 51.60 -49.51
CA MET A 1 23.05 52.99 -49.61
C MET A 1 21.77 53.13 -48.78
N SER A 2 21.72 54.15 -47.92
CA SER A 2 20.54 54.75 -47.25
C SER A 2 19.76 53.89 -46.22
N LYS A 3 19.99 54.15 -44.91
CA LYS A 3 19.10 54.85 -43.93
C LYS A 3 17.95 53.96 -43.41
N ALA A 4 17.97 53.44 -42.18
CA ALA A 4 17.89 54.07 -40.84
C ALA A 4 16.49 54.58 -40.44
N SER A 5 15.91 53.97 -39.39
CA SER A 5 15.13 54.57 -38.28
C SER A 5 14.45 53.44 -37.48
N THR A 6 14.97 53.06 -36.29
CA THR A 6 14.60 53.53 -34.92
C THR A 6 13.28 52.92 -34.41
N LEU A 7 13.12 52.45 -33.16
CA LEU A 7 13.62 52.93 -31.87
C LEU A 7 13.64 51.81 -30.80
N PHE A 8 14.74 51.81 -30.03
CA PHE A 8 14.91 51.60 -28.59
C PHE A 8 14.47 50.29 -27.91
N GLN A 9 15.38 49.40 -27.45
CA GLN A 9 16.58 49.50 -26.57
C GLN A 9 16.23 49.49 -25.07
N LEU A 10 16.53 48.38 -24.38
CA LEU A 10 17.80 48.03 -23.66
C LEU A 10 17.84 48.70 -22.27
N CYS A 11 18.45 48.15 -21.21
CA CYS A 11 18.96 46.83 -20.87
C CYS A 11 19.75 46.99 -19.56
N HIS A 12 19.98 45.84 -18.92
CA HIS A 12 21.22 45.47 -18.22
C HIS A 12 21.69 46.26 -16.99
N THR A 13 21.61 45.53 -15.86
CA THR A 13 22.64 45.40 -14.81
C THR A 13 24.08 45.62 -15.30
N PRO A 14 24.99 46.12 -14.45
CA PRO A 14 25.90 45.15 -13.82
C PRO A 14 26.43 45.48 -12.40
N SER A 15 26.98 44.40 -11.86
CA SER A 15 27.82 44.07 -10.71
C SER A 15 28.86 45.04 -10.09
N THR A 16 29.17 44.70 -8.82
CA THR A 16 30.48 44.62 -8.12
C THR A 16 30.93 45.69 -7.09
N THR A 17 31.39 45.13 -5.96
CA THR A 17 32.50 45.49 -5.04
C THR A 17 32.36 46.49 -3.88
N SER A 18 32.55 45.91 -2.68
CA SER A 18 33.10 46.35 -1.38
C SER A 18 33.56 47.80 -1.15
N LEU A 19 33.37 48.30 0.09
CA LEU A 19 34.42 48.98 0.90
C LEU A 19 34.00 49.13 2.38
N LEU A 20 35.01 49.14 3.25
CA LEU A 20 35.00 49.26 4.71
C LEU A 20 34.53 50.64 5.23
N GLY A 21 34.14 50.71 6.51
CA GLY A 21 34.09 51.98 7.25
C GLY A 21 33.60 51.86 8.70
N THR A 22 34.54 51.88 9.65
CA THR A 22 34.34 51.90 11.11
C THR A 22 34.05 53.30 11.67
N SER A 23 33.21 53.43 12.71
CA SER A 23 33.31 54.54 13.69
C SER A 23 32.73 54.21 15.09
N LYS A 24 33.66 54.01 16.04
CA LYS A 24 33.79 54.55 17.42
C LYS A 24 32.54 54.87 18.31
N PHE A 25 32.41 54.10 19.42
CA PHE A 25 32.34 54.42 20.87
C PHE A 25 31.55 55.65 21.41
N PRO A 26 31.03 55.69 22.67
CA PRO A 26 31.69 55.20 23.90
C PRO A 26 30.83 54.54 25.00
N ARG A 27 31.56 54.15 26.06
CA ARG A 27 31.19 53.40 27.28
C ARG A 27 30.55 54.28 28.37
N GLY A 28 29.56 53.71 29.05
CA GLY A 28 29.49 53.60 30.52
C GLY A 28 28.82 54.72 31.34
N LEU A 29 27.79 54.37 32.11
CA LEU A 29 27.78 54.40 33.59
C LEU A 29 26.45 53.90 34.16
N TYR A 30 26.56 53.14 35.25
CA TYR A 30 25.50 52.51 36.03
C TYR A 30 24.74 53.51 36.92
N MET A 31 23.43 53.31 37.13
CA MET A 31 22.79 53.49 38.44
C MET A 31 21.49 52.67 38.56
N LEU A 32 21.36 52.01 39.71
CA LEU A 32 20.23 51.24 40.22
C LEU A 32 18.98 52.08 40.48
N ARG A 33 17.78 51.51 40.24
CA ARG A 33 16.64 51.63 41.17
C ARG A 33 15.45 50.70 40.83
N GLY A 34 15.20 49.74 41.73
CA GLY A 34 13.90 49.52 42.41
C GLY A 34 12.67 49.10 41.60
N TRP A 35 12.20 47.88 41.88
CA TRP A 35 10.93 47.28 41.44
C TRP A 35 9.66 48.12 41.67
N LYS A 36 8.71 47.98 40.74
CA LYS A 36 7.26 48.08 40.99
C LYS A 36 6.53 46.98 40.20
N VAL A 37 5.86 46.10 40.93
CA VAL A 37 4.96 45.06 40.42
C VAL A 37 3.55 45.64 40.35
N TYR A 38 2.85 45.47 39.22
CA TYR A 38 1.42 45.73 39.11
C TYR A 38 0.70 44.40 38.78
N PRO A 39 -0.38 44.04 39.49
CA PRO A 39 -1.10 42.79 39.25
C PRO A 39 -2.04 42.95 38.04
N THR A 40 -1.98 42.02 37.09
CA THR A 40 -2.97 41.90 36.02
C THR A 40 -3.90 40.74 36.32
N LEU A 41 -5.16 41.08 36.56
CA LEU A 41 -6.31 40.18 36.76
C LEU A 41 -6.51 39.30 35.51
N TYR A 42 -6.42 37.98 35.69
CA TYR A 42 -6.81 37.02 34.66
C TYR A 42 -8.31 36.77 34.71
N PHE A 43 -8.97 37.07 33.60
CA PHE A 43 -10.39 36.85 33.36
C PHE A 43 -10.61 35.35 33.07
N CYS A 44 -11.14 34.60 34.03
CA CYS A 44 -11.45 33.18 33.85
C CYS A 44 -12.84 33.05 33.21
N LYS A 45 -12.90 32.73 31.90
CA LYS A 45 -14.13 32.22 31.28
C LYS A 45 -14.22 30.72 31.55
N SER A 46 -15.27 30.33 32.24
CA SER A 46 -15.65 28.94 32.48
C SER A 46 -15.95 28.23 31.16
N VAL A 47 -15.03 27.37 30.73
CA VAL A 47 -15.30 26.39 29.67
C VAL A 47 -15.90 25.16 30.34
N GLN A 48 -17.20 24.95 30.15
CA GLN A 48 -17.85 23.69 30.48
C GLN A 48 -17.26 22.60 29.58
N THR A 49 -16.48 21.69 30.16
CA THR A 49 -16.06 20.46 29.50
C THR A 49 -17.02 19.35 29.92
N THR A 50 -17.81 18.87 28.97
CA THR A 50 -18.58 17.64 29.12
C THR A 50 -17.61 16.46 29.11
N THR A 51 -17.51 15.78 30.24
CA THR A 51 -16.79 14.52 30.39
C THR A 51 -17.62 13.41 29.73
N TYR A 52 -17.08 12.78 28.70
CA TYR A 52 -17.59 11.49 28.23
C TYR A 52 -16.87 10.38 29.02
N GLU A 53 -17.63 9.40 29.51
CA GLU A 53 -17.09 8.20 30.14
C GLU A 53 -16.23 7.43 29.12
N VAL A 54 -14.95 7.31 29.42
CA VAL A 54 -14.06 6.39 28.72
C VAL A 54 -14.45 4.98 29.17
N VAL A 55 -15.20 4.28 28.33
CA VAL A 55 -15.41 2.84 28.48
C VAL A 55 -14.03 2.18 28.46
N SER A 56 -13.62 1.69 29.63
CA SER A 56 -12.43 0.88 29.83
C SER A 56 -12.54 -0.39 28.97
N ALA A 57 -11.89 -0.38 27.82
CA ALA A 57 -11.60 -1.61 27.09
C ALA A 57 -10.64 -2.42 27.95
N SER A 58 -11.15 -3.47 28.59
CA SER A 58 -10.36 -4.46 29.32
C SER A 58 -9.45 -5.19 28.34
N TYR A 59 -8.21 -4.72 28.22
CA TYR A 59 -7.14 -5.44 27.57
C TYR A 59 -6.81 -6.65 28.46
N VAL A 60 -7.27 -7.83 28.07
CA VAL A 60 -6.89 -9.08 28.74
C VAL A 60 -5.47 -9.42 28.28
N PRO A 61 -4.46 -9.40 29.16
CA PRO A 61 -3.11 -9.80 28.79
C PRO A 61 -3.12 -11.33 28.64
N THR A 62 -2.82 -11.83 27.45
CA THR A 62 -2.55 -13.26 27.26
C THR A 62 -1.26 -13.60 27.98
N ALA A 63 -1.35 -14.47 28.99
CA ALA A 63 -0.21 -14.96 29.74
C ALA A 63 0.75 -15.70 28.81
N GLN A 64 2.03 -15.32 28.83
CA GLN A 64 3.10 -16.09 28.20
C GLN A 64 3.39 -17.31 29.06
N THR A 65 2.75 -18.44 28.75
CA THR A 65 3.21 -19.74 29.20
C THR A 65 4.47 -20.08 28.41
N LYS A 66 5.61 -20.18 29.11
CA LYS A 66 6.82 -20.80 28.58
C LYS A 66 6.55 -22.27 28.37
N GLU A 67 6.41 -22.70 27.12
CA GLU A 67 6.53 -24.10 26.76
C GLU A 67 7.92 -24.36 26.16
N GLU A 68 8.51 -25.43 26.66
CA GLU A 68 9.88 -25.86 26.39
C GLU A 68 10.02 -26.35 24.94
N LYS A 69 11.22 -26.14 24.39
CA LYS A 69 11.59 -26.56 23.04
C LYS A 69 11.64 -28.08 22.94
N GLU A 70 10.67 -28.69 22.28
CA GLU A 70 10.86 -29.96 21.59
C GLU A 70 11.08 -29.72 20.10
N ILE A 71 12.18 -30.26 19.59
CA ILE A 71 12.55 -30.29 18.18
C ILE A 71 11.70 -31.38 17.53
N LYS A 72 10.69 -30.99 16.74
CA LYS A 72 9.97 -31.89 15.83
C LYS A 72 9.74 -31.24 14.46
N ASP A 73 9.77 -32.11 13.47
CA ASP A 73 10.05 -31.89 12.06
C ASP A 73 9.22 -30.83 11.33
N LYS A 74 9.88 -30.21 10.34
CA LYS A 74 9.28 -29.40 9.28
C LYS A 74 8.29 -30.23 8.46
N SER A 75 7.01 -30.18 8.78
CA SER A 75 5.92 -30.40 7.82
C SER A 75 4.60 -29.84 8.36
N SER A 76 3.87 -29.11 7.51
CA SER A 76 2.61 -28.39 7.78
C SER A 76 2.71 -27.12 8.66
N ALA A 77 3.32 -26.06 8.12
CA ALA A 77 3.01 -24.72 8.59
C ALA A 77 1.55 -24.42 8.21
N LYS A 78 0.66 -24.21 9.19
CA LYS A 78 -0.64 -23.59 8.94
C LYS A 78 -0.39 -22.30 8.17
N LEU A 79 -0.85 -22.22 6.92
CA LEU A 79 -0.84 -20.98 6.16
C LEU A 79 -1.68 -19.99 6.95
N ASP A 80 -1.06 -18.96 7.56
CA ASP A 80 -1.88 -17.87 8.08
C ASP A 80 -2.59 -17.26 6.86
N THR A 81 -3.92 -17.33 6.85
CA THR A 81 -4.86 -16.79 5.85
C THR A 81 -4.78 -15.26 5.66
N VAL A 82 -3.82 -14.63 6.33
CA VAL A 82 -3.62 -13.20 6.36
C VAL A 82 -2.58 -12.80 5.31
N GLY A 83 -2.98 -11.91 4.39
CA GLY A 83 -2.15 -11.44 3.26
C GLY A 83 -0.75 -10.96 3.65
N ALA A 84 0.18 -11.05 2.70
CA ALA A 84 1.61 -10.84 2.90
C ALA A 84 1.95 -9.44 3.44
N PHE A 85 1.12 -8.44 3.16
CA PHE A 85 1.36 -7.05 3.55
C PHE A 85 1.20 -6.78 5.05
N GLN A 86 0.42 -7.58 5.77
CA GLN A 86 0.28 -7.42 7.23
C GLN A 86 1.54 -7.87 7.98
N LYS A 87 2.28 -8.83 7.43
CA LYS A 87 3.46 -9.42 8.06
C LYS A 87 4.74 -8.60 7.81
N LEU A 88 4.64 -7.42 7.18
CA LEU A 88 5.80 -6.59 6.85
C LEU A 88 6.51 -6.07 8.12
N PRO A 89 7.85 -6.07 8.17
CA PRO A 89 8.64 -5.68 9.34
C PRO A 89 8.70 -4.16 9.52
N MET A 90 8.56 -3.66 10.74
CA MET A 90 8.65 -2.22 11.00
C MET A 90 10.02 -1.67 10.61
N VAL A 91 10.05 -0.80 9.61
CA VAL A 91 11.28 -0.18 9.13
C VAL A 91 11.50 1.10 9.93
N MET A 92 12.72 1.30 10.42
CA MET A 92 13.14 2.52 11.11
C MET A 92 13.68 3.56 10.10
N PRO A 93 13.48 4.88 10.31
CA PRO A 93 14.08 5.91 9.46
C PRO A 93 15.61 5.79 9.40
N SER A 94 16.19 6.17 8.27
CA SER A 94 17.64 6.06 8.03
C SER A 94 18.46 6.81 9.09
N VAL A 95 18.06 8.03 9.42
CA VAL A 95 18.73 8.89 10.41
C VAL A 95 18.79 8.23 11.80
N ASP A 96 17.69 7.59 12.21
CA ASP A 96 17.59 6.93 13.51
C ASP A 96 18.47 5.66 13.56
N ILE A 97 18.54 4.92 12.46
CA ILE A 97 19.45 3.76 12.32
C ILE A 97 20.89 4.21 12.49
N LEU A 98 21.29 5.28 11.80
CA LEU A 98 22.64 5.81 11.85
C LEU A 98 23.00 6.31 13.25
N TYR A 99 22.14 7.13 13.87
CA TYR A 99 22.42 7.68 15.20
C TYR A 99 22.48 6.59 16.28
N SER A 100 21.56 5.62 16.22
CA SER A 100 21.55 4.46 17.13
C SER A 100 22.83 3.63 16.98
N ALA A 101 23.25 3.34 15.75
CA ALA A 101 24.46 2.57 15.47
C ALA A 101 25.73 3.29 15.94
N LEU A 102 25.86 4.60 15.67
CA LEU A 102 26.99 5.41 16.14
C LEU A 102 27.09 5.44 17.67
N LYS A 103 25.94 5.59 18.36
CA LYS A 103 25.89 5.60 19.83
C LYS A 103 26.32 4.25 20.42
N LYS A 104 25.88 3.13 19.84
CA LYS A 104 26.28 1.79 20.28
C LYS A 104 27.75 1.51 19.99
N ALA A 105 28.24 1.85 18.80
CA ALA A 105 29.64 1.68 18.41
C ALA A 105 30.59 2.44 19.34
N LYS A 106 30.30 3.70 19.68
CA LYS A 106 31.13 4.52 20.59
C LYS A 106 31.28 3.93 22.00
N ARG A 107 30.31 3.13 22.46
CA ARG A 107 30.32 2.47 23.78
C ARG A 107 31.18 1.21 23.82
N VAL A 108 31.59 0.68 22.67
CA VAL A 108 32.40 -0.54 22.62
C VAL A 108 33.80 -0.27 23.15
N SER A 109 34.19 -1.06 24.15
CA SER A 109 35.49 -1.01 24.81
C SER A 109 36.51 -1.99 24.18
N PRO A 110 37.82 -1.75 24.35
CA PRO A 110 38.84 -2.73 23.99
C PRO A 110 38.69 -4.04 24.77
N THR A 111 39.34 -5.11 24.28
CA THR A 111 39.50 -6.35 25.06
C THR A 111 40.27 -6.07 26.34
N GLN A 112 39.80 -6.64 27.45
CA GLN A 112 40.48 -6.54 28.74
C GLN A 112 41.86 -7.23 28.70
N GLY A 113 42.80 -6.78 29.52
CA GLY A 113 44.12 -7.42 29.67
C GLY A 113 45.21 -6.98 28.68
N ILE A 114 44.94 -6.08 27.74
CA ILE A 114 45.97 -5.57 26.81
C ILE A 114 46.80 -4.47 27.50
N ALA A 115 48.04 -4.78 27.88
CA ALA A 115 48.95 -3.83 28.53
C ALA A 115 49.47 -2.74 27.56
N ASN A 116 49.87 -3.12 26.34
CA ASN A 116 50.43 -2.20 25.35
C ASN A 116 49.36 -1.20 24.85
N ILE A 117 49.64 0.09 25.02
CA ILE A 117 48.72 1.19 24.70
C ILE A 117 48.34 1.20 23.21
N ALA A 118 49.31 1.08 22.30
CA ALA A 118 49.04 1.06 20.86
C ALA A 118 48.22 -0.17 20.45
N LYS A 119 48.54 -1.36 21.00
CA LYS A 119 47.75 -2.58 20.78
C LYS A 119 46.32 -2.46 21.31
N ARG A 120 46.13 -1.74 22.42
CA ARG A 120 44.82 -1.50 23.04
C ARG A 120 43.96 -0.58 22.17
N GLU A 121 44.51 0.54 21.72
CA GLU A 121 43.75 1.51 20.90
C GLU A 121 43.39 0.95 19.52
N ARG A 122 44.31 0.23 18.84
CA ARG A 122 43.95 -0.42 17.57
C ARG A 122 42.90 -1.52 17.72
N ASN A 123 42.92 -2.25 18.85
CA ASN A 123 41.88 -3.24 19.15
C ASN A 123 40.54 -2.56 19.41
N ARG A 124 40.53 -1.45 20.17
CA ARG A 124 39.34 -0.63 20.39
C ARG A 124 38.78 -0.12 19.06
N GLY A 125 39.61 0.52 18.24
CA GLY A 125 39.16 1.11 16.98
C GLY A 125 38.60 0.08 16.01
N ALA A 126 39.29 -1.05 15.82
CA ALA A 126 38.81 -2.15 14.99
C ALA A 126 37.46 -2.71 15.50
N LYS A 127 37.30 -2.89 16.82
CA LYS A 127 36.04 -3.33 17.44
C LYS A 127 34.91 -2.32 17.26
N GLN A 128 35.20 -1.03 17.39
CA GLN A 128 34.19 0.03 17.22
C GLN A 128 33.71 0.10 15.76
N LEU A 129 34.61 -0.02 14.78
CA LEU A 129 34.26 -0.06 13.36
C LEU A 129 33.47 -1.33 12.99
N ASP A 130 33.89 -2.50 13.48
CA ASP A 130 33.17 -3.76 13.28
C ASP A 130 31.77 -3.73 13.91
N ALA A 131 31.64 -3.13 15.10
CA ALA A 131 30.35 -2.92 15.74
C ALA A 131 29.45 -1.97 14.95
N LEU A 132 29.98 -0.82 14.49
CA LEU A 132 29.23 0.14 13.66
C LEU A 132 28.73 -0.53 12.38
N MET A 133 29.60 -1.25 11.68
CA MET A 133 29.27 -2.01 10.49
C MET A 133 28.13 -3.01 10.76
N LYS A 134 28.22 -3.79 11.84
CA LYS A 134 27.20 -4.80 12.18
C LYS A 134 25.86 -4.15 12.55
N GLU A 135 25.87 -3.11 13.37
CA GLU A 135 24.67 -2.38 13.79
C GLU A 135 23.92 -1.74 12.61
N LEU A 136 24.64 -1.33 11.56
CA LEU A 136 24.03 -0.86 10.32
C LEU A 136 23.59 -2.01 9.40
N ALA A 137 24.45 -3.01 9.20
CA ALA A 137 24.23 -4.05 8.18
C ALA A 137 23.18 -5.10 8.58
N VAL A 138 23.06 -5.42 9.88
CA VAL A 138 22.12 -6.43 10.37
C VAL A 138 20.67 -6.01 10.14
N PRO A 139 20.20 -4.81 10.55
CA PRO A 139 18.84 -4.36 10.26
C PRO A 139 18.52 -4.37 8.77
N LEU A 140 19.43 -3.88 7.91
CA LEU A 140 19.23 -3.88 6.46
C LEU A 140 19.10 -5.30 5.90
N ARG A 141 19.85 -6.26 6.44
CA ARG A 141 19.71 -7.67 6.05
C ARG A 141 18.34 -8.21 6.45
N THR A 142 17.93 -7.98 7.70
CA THR A 142 16.63 -8.43 8.22
C THR A 142 15.48 -7.89 7.40
N TYR A 143 15.49 -6.60 7.05
CA TYR A 143 14.48 -6.04 6.15
C TYR A 143 14.43 -6.75 4.79
N LEU A 144 15.58 -7.07 4.19
CA LEU A 144 15.61 -7.78 2.90
C LEU A 144 15.13 -9.23 2.99
N GLU A 145 15.26 -9.87 4.15
CA GLU A 145 14.82 -11.24 4.40
C GLU A 145 13.31 -11.30 4.66
N ASP A 146 12.79 -10.35 5.44
CA ASP A 146 11.40 -10.31 5.89
C ASP A 146 10.45 -9.68 4.85
N PHE A 147 10.95 -8.87 3.91
CA PHE A 147 10.12 -8.36 2.82
C PHE A 147 9.82 -9.45 1.78
N PRO A 148 8.55 -9.66 1.41
CA PRO A 148 8.17 -10.70 0.47
C PRO A 148 8.71 -10.36 -0.92
N LYS A 149 9.32 -11.35 -1.58
CA LYS A 149 9.76 -11.19 -2.98
C LYS A 149 8.54 -11.25 -3.89
N LYS A 150 8.49 -10.40 -4.93
CA LYS A 150 7.38 -10.36 -5.91
C LYS A 150 7.04 -11.75 -6.49
N LYS A 151 8.03 -12.62 -6.68
CA LYS A 151 7.85 -14.00 -7.18
C LYS A 151 7.05 -14.93 -6.26
N TYR A 152 6.98 -14.64 -4.97
CA TYR A 152 6.26 -15.47 -3.99
C TYR A 152 4.95 -14.84 -3.52
N LEU A 153 4.70 -13.57 -3.87
CA LEU A 153 3.42 -12.92 -3.62
C LEU A 153 2.31 -13.60 -4.42
N HIS A 154 1.09 -13.57 -3.91
CA HIS A 154 -0.09 -13.99 -4.66
C HIS A 154 -0.26 -13.10 -5.91
N PRO A 155 -0.74 -13.61 -7.06
CA PRO A 155 -0.90 -12.79 -8.27
C PRO A 155 -1.69 -11.49 -8.05
N TYR A 156 -2.78 -11.55 -7.26
CA TYR A 156 -3.53 -10.35 -6.86
C TYR A 156 -2.66 -9.34 -6.10
N GLU A 157 -1.87 -9.78 -5.13
CA GLU A 157 -0.97 -8.92 -4.35
C GLU A 157 0.13 -8.32 -5.25
N ARG A 158 0.63 -9.05 -6.25
CA ARG A 158 1.58 -8.52 -7.24
C ARG A 158 0.97 -7.36 -8.02
N SER A 159 -0.28 -7.52 -8.48
CA SER A 159 -1.01 -6.44 -9.15
C SER A 159 -1.20 -5.24 -8.24
N LEU A 160 -1.49 -5.45 -6.94
CA LEU A 160 -1.59 -4.35 -5.98
C LEU A 160 -0.28 -3.59 -5.80
N VAL A 161 0.85 -4.29 -5.68
CA VAL A 161 2.18 -3.66 -5.60
C VAL A 161 2.44 -2.81 -6.84
N GLU A 162 2.15 -3.36 -8.02
CA GLU A 162 2.36 -2.70 -9.31
C GLU A 162 1.49 -1.45 -9.49
N LEU A 163 0.19 -1.56 -9.21
CA LEU A 163 -0.75 -0.43 -9.28
C LEU A 163 -0.42 0.70 -8.29
N THR A 164 0.27 0.36 -7.19
CA THR A 164 0.57 1.32 -6.12
C THR A 164 1.92 1.98 -6.25
N LEU A 165 2.96 1.19 -6.55
CA LEU A 165 4.35 1.63 -6.53
C LEU A 165 4.92 1.87 -7.94
N GLY A 166 4.20 1.42 -8.98
CA GLY A 166 4.67 1.38 -10.34
C GLY A 166 5.57 0.18 -10.62
N ASP A 167 5.81 -0.06 -11.91
CA ASP A 167 6.57 -1.20 -12.40
C ASP A 167 8.04 -1.13 -11.94
N GLY A 168 8.52 -2.20 -11.30
CA GLY A 168 9.92 -2.39 -10.95
C GLY A 168 10.46 -1.55 -9.78
N ASN A 169 9.73 -0.53 -9.32
CA ASN A 169 10.17 0.35 -8.24
C ASN A 169 10.39 -0.42 -6.92
N TYR A 170 9.53 -1.39 -6.63
CA TYR A 170 9.65 -2.24 -5.44
C TYR A 170 10.98 -3.01 -5.41
N GLU A 171 11.32 -3.70 -6.51
CA GLU A 171 12.57 -4.42 -6.65
C GLU A 171 13.79 -3.50 -6.66
N GLU A 172 13.68 -2.34 -7.31
CA GLU A 172 14.76 -1.35 -7.38
C GLU A 172 15.12 -0.82 -5.99
N VAL A 173 14.14 -0.51 -5.14
CA VAL A 173 14.38 -0.06 -3.76
C VAL A 173 15.04 -1.16 -2.94
N LEU A 174 14.55 -2.40 -2.99
CA LEU A 174 15.18 -3.53 -2.31
C LEU A 174 16.62 -3.77 -2.81
N GLY A 175 16.85 -3.62 -4.12
CA GLY A 175 18.18 -3.68 -4.73
C GLY A 175 19.13 -2.62 -4.18
N ARG A 176 18.67 -1.36 -4.09
CA ARG A 176 19.44 -0.25 -3.52
C ARG A 176 19.78 -0.46 -2.05
N VAL A 177 18.83 -0.95 -1.24
CA VAL A 177 19.07 -1.30 0.17
C VAL A 177 20.13 -2.41 0.31
N ASN A 178 20.08 -3.43 -0.57
CA ASN A 178 21.09 -4.48 -0.57
C ASN A 178 22.47 -3.98 -1.01
N ALA A 179 22.53 -3.05 -1.97
CA ALA A 179 23.77 -2.39 -2.38
C ALA A 179 24.39 -1.60 -1.21
N LEU A 180 23.59 -0.76 -0.54
CA LEU A 180 24.00 -0.02 0.66
C LEU A 180 24.56 -0.96 1.74
N ARG A 181 23.85 -2.05 2.02
CA ARG A 181 24.31 -3.06 2.99
C ARG A 181 25.67 -3.65 2.60
N LYS A 182 25.87 -4.00 1.32
CA LYS A 182 27.16 -4.54 0.83
C LYS A 182 28.28 -3.50 0.95
N ASN A 183 28.01 -2.24 0.61
CA ASN A 183 28.97 -1.14 0.70
C ASN A 183 29.40 -0.88 2.14
N VAL A 184 28.46 -0.84 3.08
CA VAL A 184 28.76 -0.68 4.51
C VAL A 184 29.61 -1.84 5.03
N VAL A 185 29.32 -3.07 4.61
CA VAL A 185 30.09 -4.26 5.02
C VAL A 185 31.50 -4.26 4.42
N SER A 186 31.68 -3.91 3.15
CA SER A 186 33.01 -3.88 2.52
C SER A 186 33.89 -2.82 3.16
N VAL A 187 33.39 -1.57 3.24
CA VAL A 187 34.12 -0.42 3.81
C VAL A 187 34.37 -0.62 5.31
N GLY A 188 33.38 -1.14 6.05
CA GLY A 188 33.53 -1.48 7.46
C GLY A 188 34.66 -2.49 7.72
N LYS A 189 34.72 -3.57 6.93
CA LYS A 189 35.80 -4.57 7.03
C LYS A 189 37.16 -4.01 6.65
N GLU A 190 37.22 -3.18 5.61
CA GLU A 190 38.45 -2.55 5.14
C GLU A 190 39.06 -1.64 6.21
N HIS A 191 38.30 -0.67 6.73
CA HIS A 191 38.80 0.25 7.75
C HIS A 191 39.06 -0.44 9.09
N ALA A 192 38.28 -1.45 9.47
CA ALA A 192 38.57 -2.26 10.66
C ALA A 192 39.91 -3.01 10.53
N SER A 193 40.19 -3.56 9.35
CA SER A 193 41.47 -4.22 9.03
C SER A 193 42.65 -3.23 9.03
N LEU A 194 42.48 -2.05 8.44
CA LEU A 194 43.51 -0.99 8.47
C LEU A 194 43.80 -0.52 9.90
N CYS A 195 42.75 -0.30 10.70
CA CYS A 195 42.91 0.06 12.11
C CYS A 195 43.67 -1.04 12.86
N ALA A 196 43.32 -2.32 12.67
CA ALA A 196 44.00 -3.44 13.32
C ALA A 196 45.50 -3.56 12.97
N LYS A 197 45.92 -3.09 11.79
CA LYS A 197 47.32 -3.10 11.31
C LYS A 197 48.15 -1.90 11.77
N SER A 198 47.53 -0.87 12.34
CA SER A 198 48.24 0.32 12.82
C SER A 198 49.35 -0.02 13.83
N LEU A 199 50.45 0.75 13.74
CA LEU A 199 51.65 0.57 14.55
C LEU A 199 51.65 1.49 15.77
N THR A 200 51.18 2.72 15.59
CA THR A 200 51.18 3.74 16.64
C THR A 200 49.77 4.05 17.15
N LYS A 201 49.69 4.60 18.37
CA LYS A 201 48.41 5.05 18.95
C LYS A 201 47.73 6.12 18.06
N ARG A 202 48.48 7.12 17.62
CA ARG A 202 47.94 8.24 16.83
C ARG A 202 47.36 7.75 15.50
N GLU A 203 48.10 6.88 14.81
CA GLU A 203 47.64 6.26 13.58
C GLU A 203 46.34 5.46 13.81
N ALA A 204 46.22 4.71 14.91
CA ALA A 204 45.00 3.97 15.23
C ALA A 204 43.78 4.90 15.42
N GLU A 205 43.96 6.02 16.11
CA GLU A 205 42.92 7.04 16.35
C GLU A 205 42.50 7.76 15.05
N GLU A 206 43.47 8.10 14.19
CA GLU A 206 43.21 8.71 12.89
C GLU A 206 42.42 7.77 11.96
N ARG A 207 42.85 6.50 11.85
CA ARG A 207 42.15 5.48 11.04
C ARG A 207 40.74 5.19 11.55
N LEU A 208 40.55 5.22 12.86
CA LEU A 208 39.23 5.10 13.47
C LEU A 208 38.32 6.26 13.05
N SER A 209 38.81 7.50 13.20
CA SER A 209 38.06 8.70 12.84
C SER A 209 37.72 8.74 11.34
N GLU A 210 38.67 8.38 10.49
CA GLU A 210 38.50 8.27 9.05
C GLU A 210 37.43 7.23 8.70
N GLY A 211 37.53 6.01 9.26
CA GLY A 211 36.58 4.93 9.01
C GLY A 211 35.16 5.24 9.48
N MET A 212 35.01 5.87 10.66
CA MET A 212 33.70 6.30 11.16
C MET A 212 33.07 7.33 10.22
N LYS A 213 33.82 8.37 9.85
CA LYS A 213 33.34 9.41 8.95
C LYS A 213 32.95 8.84 7.59
N LYS A 214 33.76 7.91 7.05
CA LYS A 214 33.49 7.31 5.74
C LYS A 214 32.20 6.48 5.74
N ILE A 215 31.97 5.68 6.77
CA ILE A 215 30.74 4.89 6.92
C ILE A 215 29.53 5.82 7.10
N GLU A 216 29.68 6.89 7.90
CA GLU A 216 28.63 7.89 8.12
C GLU A 216 28.24 8.62 6.83
N GLU A 217 29.22 9.04 6.02
CA GLU A 217 29.01 9.66 4.71
C GLU A 217 28.26 8.72 3.75
N ILE A 218 28.71 7.46 3.63
CA ILE A 218 28.05 6.46 2.77
C ILE A 218 26.60 6.27 3.19
N PHE A 219 26.36 6.05 4.48
CA PHE A 219 25.01 5.82 4.99
C PHE A 219 24.12 7.06 4.86
N SER A 220 24.66 8.26 5.04
CA SER A 220 23.90 9.50 4.86
C SER A 220 23.51 9.76 3.40
N CYS A 221 24.38 9.42 2.46
CA CYS A 221 24.11 9.57 1.02
C CYS A 221 23.12 8.52 0.51
N GLU A 222 23.35 7.24 0.82
CA GLU A 222 22.57 6.12 0.29
C GLU A 222 21.37 5.76 1.18
N GLY A 223 21.30 6.28 2.41
CA GLY A 223 20.25 6.01 3.39
C GLY A 223 18.84 6.38 2.93
N LYS A 224 18.71 7.25 1.92
CA LYS A 224 17.43 7.56 1.24
C LYS A 224 16.74 6.29 0.71
N ALA A 225 17.50 5.25 0.35
CA ALA A 225 16.93 3.97 -0.06
C ALA A 225 16.15 3.29 1.08
N VAL A 226 16.62 3.43 2.33
CA VAL A 226 15.93 2.92 3.52
C VAL A 226 14.66 3.71 3.80
N ASP A 227 14.69 5.03 3.61
CA ASP A 227 13.49 5.87 3.77
C ASP A 227 12.45 5.58 2.67
N ALA A 228 12.88 5.29 1.45
CA ALA A 228 12.00 4.80 0.39
C ALA A 228 11.37 3.44 0.77
N LEU A 229 12.16 2.51 1.33
CA LEU A 229 11.65 1.23 1.83
C LEU A 229 10.65 1.43 2.98
N LEU A 230 10.90 2.38 3.88
CA LEU A 230 9.99 2.76 4.94
C LEU A 230 8.66 3.27 4.38
N HIS A 231 8.70 4.14 3.36
CA HIS A 231 7.50 4.62 2.69
C HIS A 231 6.72 3.47 2.07
N ILE A 232 7.39 2.58 1.33
CA ILE A 232 6.78 1.36 0.77
C ILE A 232 6.11 0.53 1.86
N ALA A 233 6.81 0.26 2.97
CA ALA A 233 6.26 -0.51 4.09
C ALA A 233 4.98 0.10 4.64
N LYS A 234 4.97 1.43 4.84
CA LYS A 234 3.80 2.16 5.34
C LYS A 234 2.63 2.08 4.36
N THR A 235 2.89 2.30 3.07
CA THR A 235 1.87 2.27 2.02
C THR A 235 1.26 0.88 1.88
N LEU A 236 2.08 -0.18 1.85
CA LEU A 236 1.59 -1.56 1.72
C LEU A 236 0.83 -2.03 2.98
N ARG A 237 1.26 -1.64 4.18
CA ARG A 237 0.52 -1.97 5.42
C ARG A 237 -0.84 -1.29 5.53
N ALA A 238 -1.00 -0.11 4.90
CA ALA A 238 -2.27 0.61 4.91
C ALA A 238 -3.32 -0.03 3.97
N MET A 239 -2.93 -1.03 3.17
CA MET A 239 -3.84 -1.74 2.29
C MET A 239 -4.91 -2.50 3.07
N PRO A 240 -6.12 -2.61 2.52
CA PRO A 240 -7.18 -3.42 3.09
C PRO A 240 -6.80 -4.90 3.08
N VAL A 241 -7.35 -5.62 4.06
CA VAL A 241 -7.12 -7.05 4.24
C VAL A 241 -8.12 -7.80 3.40
N VAL A 242 -7.64 -8.48 2.36
CA VAL A 242 -8.46 -9.37 1.52
C VAL A 242 -7.99 -10.79 1.79
N ASP A 243 -8.92 -11.67 2.11
CA ASP A 243 -8.63 -13.10 2.17
C ASP A 243 -8.66 -13.65 0.73
N LEU A 244 -7.55 -14.29 0.35
CA LEU A 244 -7.24 -14.67 -1.03
C LEU A 244 -7.89 -16.00 -1.43
N GLU A 245 -8.27 -16.82 -0.45
CA GLU A 245 -8.81 -18.17 -0.65
C GLU A 245 -10.34 -18.18 -0.52
N THR A 246 -10.89 -17.28 0.31
CA THR A 246 -12.34 -17.18 0.49
C THR A 246 -13.04 -16.74 -0.82
N PRO A 247 -14.07 -17.48 -1.26
CA PRO A 247 -14.82 -17.12 -2.46
C PRO A 247 -15.43 -15.72 -2.36
N THR A 248 -15.25 -14.96 -3.43
CA THR A 248 -15.61 -13.54 -3.47
C THR A 248 -16.67 -13.29 -4.54
N LEU A 249 -17.82 -12.75 -4.15
CA LEU A 249 -18.81 -12.20 -5.07
C LEU A 249 -18.34 -10.82 -5.55
N CYS A 250 -17.99 -10.72 -6.81
CA CYS A 250 -17.51 -9.49 -7.43
C CYS A 250 -18.65 -8.83 -8.22
N LEU A 251 -19.06 -7.63 -7.81
CA LEU A 251 -20.07 -6.87 -8.54
C LEU A 251 -19.39 -6.06 -9.64
N VAL A 252 -19.77 -6.32 -10.90
CA VAL A 252 -19.19 -5.71 -12.10
C VAL A 252 -20.27 -4.99 -12.90
N GLY A 253 -19.91 -3.94 -13.62
CA GLY A 253 -20.83 -3.19 -14.48
C GLY A 253 -20.41 -1.72 -14.59
N ALA A 254 -21.14 -0.95 -15.40
CA ALA A 254 -20.83 0.46 -15.63
C ALA A 254 -20.87 1.29 -14.32
N PRO A 255 -20.23 2.47 -14.26
CA PRO A 255 -20.36 3.39 -13.13
C PRO A 255 -21.83 3.71 -12.84
N ASN A 256 -22.19 3.95 -11.57
CA ASN A 256 -23.53 4.41 -11.14
C ASN A 256 -24.74 3.50 -11.46
N VAL A 257 -24.53 2.25 -11.86
CA VAL A 257 -25.62 1.26 -12.10
C VAL A 257 -26.28 0.74 -10.82
N GLY A 258 -25.69 1.01 -9.64
CA GLY A 258 -26.24 0.61 -8.34
C GLY A 258 -25.46 -0.50 -7.60
N LYS A 259 -24.24 -0.84 -8.05
CA LYS A 259 -23.39 -1.87 -7.45
C LYS A 259 -23.17 -1.70 -5.94
N SER A 260 -22.72 -0.52 -5.50
CA SER A 260 -22.49 -0.24 -4.07
C SER A 260 -23.76 -0.40 -3.22
N SER A 261 -24.94 -0.09 -3.78
CA SER A 261 -26.22 -0.29 -3.10
C SER A 261 -26.56 -1.77 -2.95
N LEU A 262 -26.31 -2.57 -3.99
CA LEU A 262 -26.48 -4.02 -3.95
C LEU A 262 -25.52 -4.68 -2.95
N VAL A 263 -24.25 -4.26 -2.87
CA VAL A 263 -23.31 -4.77 -1.85
C VAL A 263 -23.84 -4.56 -0.44
N ARG A 264 -24.43 -3.40 -0.13
CA ARG A 264 -25.02 -3.13 1.20
C ARG A 264 -26.19 -4.03 1.54
N ILE A 265 -26.95 -4.49 0.54
CA ILE A 265 -28.14 -5.33 0.73
C ILE A 265 -27.77 -6.82 0.82
N LEU A 266 -26.76 -7.23 0.05
CA LEU A 266 -26.26 -8.59 0.00
C LEU A 266 -25.39 -8.92 1.22
N SER A 267 -24.64 -7.95 1.72
CA SER A 267 -23.82 -8.10 2.92
C SER A 267 -24.68 -8.34 4.16
N THR A 268 -24.31 -9.32 4.98
CA THR A 268 -24.98 -9.63 6.25
C THR A 268 -24.70 -8.53 7.28
N GLY A 269 -23.49 -7.98 7.28
CA GLY A 269 -23.06 -6.88 8.13
C GLY A 269 -22.96 -5.55 7.40
N LYS A 270 -22.56 -4.50 8.10
CA LYS A 270 -22.26 -3.19 7.49
C LYS A 270 -20.97 -3.31 6.67
N PRO A 271 -20.99 -3.08 5.35
CA PRO A 271 -19.78 -3.13 4.54
C PRO A 271 -18.76 -2.06 4.97
N GLU A 272 -17.49 -2.41 4.86
CA GLU A 272 -16.34 -1.55 5.13
C GLU A 272 -15.88 -0.83 3.86
N VAL A 273 -15.32 0.36 4.04
CA VAL A 273 -14.73 1.13 2.93
C VAL A 273 -13.22 0.90 2.94
N CYS A 274 -12.77 0.08 2.00
CA CYS A 274 -11.38 -0.31 1.80
C CYS A 274 -10.62 0.76 1.01
N ASN A 275 -9.70 1.46 1.66
CA ASN A 275 -8.91 2.52 1.03
C ASN A 275 -7.65 1.94 0.39
N TYR A 276 -7.55 2.03 -0.93
CA TYR A 276 -6.33 1.70 -1.66
C TYR A 276 -5.54 3.00 -1.92
N PRO A 277 -4.22 3.05 -1.70
CA PRO A 277 -3.41 4.27 -1.83
C PRO A 277 -3.45 4.93 -3.21
N PHE A 278 -3.71 4.18 -4.27
CA PHE A 278 -3.85 4.69 -5.64
C PHE A 278 -5.29 5.10 -6.01
N THR A 279 -6.21 5.08 -5.05
CA THR A 279 -7.64 5.35 -5.27
C THR A 279 -8.07 6.61 -4.54
N THR A 280 -8.86 7.45 -5.20
CA THR A 280 -9.45 8.66 -4.59
C THR A 280 -10.69 8.34 -3.77
N ARG A 281 -11.34 7.21 -4.06
CA ARG A 281 -12.49 6.68 -3.35
C ARG A 281 -12.19 5.24 -2.97
N GLY A 282 -12.42 4.90 -1.70
CA GLY A 282 -12.32 3.52 -1.25
C GLY A 282 -13.36 2.63 -1.93
N ILE A 283 -13.06 1.34 -1.94
CA ILE A 283 -13.90 0.27 -2.46
C ILE A 283 -14.76 -0.29 -1.34
N LEU A 284 -16.03 -0.56 -1.61
CA LEU A 284 -16.91 -1.12 -0.60
C LEU A 284 -16.74 -2.64 -0.56
N MET A 285 -16.35 -3.18 0.59
CA MET A 285 -16.21 -4.62 0.80
C MET A 285 -17.08 -5.04 1.97
N GLY A 286 -17.84 -6.12 1.79
CA GLY A 286 -18.70 -6.69 2.80
C GLY A 286 -18.49 -8.18 2.94
N HIS A 287 -19.22 -8.77 3.86
CA HIS A 287 -19.19 -10.20 4.12
C HIS A 287 -20.61 -10.76 4.08
N ILE A 288 -20.74 -11.94 3.51
CA ILE A 288 -21.98 -12.70 3.48
C ILE A 288 -21.75 -13.93 4.34
N VAL A 289 -22.56 -14.08 5.39
CA VAL A 289 -22.54 -15.26 6.25
C VAL A 289 -23.80 -16.07 5.95
N PHE A 290 -23.62 -17.30 5.51
CA PHE A 290 -24.71 -18.20 5.15
C PHE A 290 -24.34 -19.64 5.49
N ASN A 291 -25.21 -20.38 6.17
CA ASN A 291 -24.97 -21.78 6.58
C ASN A 291 -23.61 -22.01 7.26
N TYR A 292 -23.19 -21.10 8.14
CA TYR A 292 -21.88 -21.12 8.82
C TYR A 292 -20.66 -21.01 7.87
N GLN A 293 -20.88 -20.67 6.60
CA GLN A 293 -19.85 -20.34 5.64
C GLN A 293 -19.75 -18.83 5.48
N ASN A 294 -18.51 -18.35 5.33
CA ASN A 294 -18.20 -16.94 5.12
C ASN A 294 -17.80 -16.72 3.66
N PHE A 295 -18.38 -15.71 3.06
CA PHE A 295 -18.04 -15.25 1.72
C PHE A 295 -17.73 -13.77 1.74
N GLN A 296 -16.93 -13.32 0.77
CA GLN A 296 -16.69 -11.90 0.56
C GLN A 296 -17.61 -11.36 -0.52
N VAL A 297 -18.01 -10.10 -0.40
CA VAL A 297 -18.69 -9.37 -1.46
C VAL A 297 -17.98 -8.04 -1.67
N THR A 298 -17.61 -7.73 -2.90
CA THR A 298 -16.83 -6.53 -3.21
C THR A 298 -17.49 -5.71 -4.32
N ASP A 299 -17.58 -4.41 -4.10
CA ASP A 299 -18.02 -3.43 -5.08
C ASP A 299 -16.84 -2.99 -5.93
N THR A 300 -16.73 -3.53 -7.14
CA THR A 300 -15.63 -3.10 -8.00
C THR A 300 -15.91 -1.74 -8.64
N PRO A 301 -14.87 -0.93 -8.86
CA PRO A 301 -14.99 0.26 -9.69
C PRO A 301 -15.59 -0.09 -11.06
N GLY A 302 -16.48 0.79 -11.53
CA GLY A 302 -17.21 0.54 -12.78
C GLY A 302 -16.29 0.48 -13.99
N LEU A 303 -16.59 -0.44 -14.91
CA LEU A 303 -15.84 -0.60 -16.16
C LEU A 303 -16.45 0.30 -17.24
N LEU A 304 -15.57 0.86 -18.08
CA LEU A 304 -15.93 1.69 -19.22
C LEU A 304 -15.36 1.06 -20.50
N LYS A 305 -15.97 1.37 -21.65
CA LYS A 305 -15.54 0.87 -22.95
C LYS A 305 -14.23 1.54 -23.38
N ARG A 306 -13.11 0.87 -23.14
CA ARG A 306 -11.76 1.32 -23.53
C ARG A 306 -10.77 0.15 -23.53
N CYS A 307 -9.68 0.33 -24.26
CA CYS A 307 -8.56 -0.61 -24.30
C CYS A 307 -7.91 -0.76 -22.92
N ASP A 308 -7.33 -1.94 -22.64
CA ASP A 308 -6.72 -2.26 -21.35
C ASP A 308 -5.58 -1.30 -20.96
N GLU A 309 -4.82 -0.80 -21.94
CA GLU A 309 -3.72 0.16 -21.72
C GLU A 309 -4.22 1.50 -21.16
N ASP A 310 -5.37 1.97 -21.66
CA ASP A 310 -6.00 3.24 -21.31
C ASP A 310 -6.88 3.15 -20.03
N ARG A 311 -6.94 1.97 -19.41
CA ARG A 311 -7.68 1.77 -18.16
C ARG A 311 -6.97 2.47 -17.01
N ASN A 312 -7.77 3.13 -16.17
CA ASN A 312 -7.28 3.72 -14.94
C ASN A 312 -6.94 2.62 -13.90
N ASN A 313 -6.24 2.99 -12.84
CA ASN A 313 -5.83 2.03 -11.80
C ASN A 313 -7.02 1.35 -11.10
N LEU A 314 -8.18 1.99 -11.06
CA LEU A 314 -9.42 1.44 -10.49
C LEU A 314 -9.98 0.30 -11.34
N GLU A 315 -10.05 0.49 -12.65
CA GLU A 315 -10.49 -0.53 -13.62
C GLU A 315 -9.48 -1.68 -13.70
N LYS A 316 -8.17 -1.38 -13.64
CA LYS A 316 -7.12 -2.40 -13.56
C LYS A 316 -7.22 -3.22 -12.27
N LEU A 317 -7.60 -2.59 -11.15
CA LEU A 317 -7.89 -3.31 -9.91
C LEU A 317 -9.09 -4.24 -10.05
N THR A 318 -10.18 -3.80 -10.68
CA THR A 318 -11.33 -4.67 -11.00
C THR A 318 -10.90 -5.89 -11.80
N LEU A 319 -10.09 -5.70 -12.85
CA LEU A 319 -9.55 -6.80 -13.64
C LEU A 319 -8.64 -7.74 -12.82
N ALA A 320 -7.81 -7.19 -11.93
CA ALA A 320 -6.96 -8.00 -11.06
C ALA A 320 -7.76 -8.86 -10.07
N VAL A 321 -8.87 -8.34 -9.53
CA VAL A 321 -9.79 -9.11 -8.69
C VAL A 321 -10.38 -10.27 -9.49
N LEU A 322 -10.94 -10.00 -10.66
CA LEU A 322 -11.55 -11.02 -11.52
C LEU A 322 -10.54 -12.07 -12.01
N SER A 323 -9.29 -11.68 -12.28
CA SER A 323 -8.29 -12.57 -12.88
C SER A 323 -7.57 -13.45 -11.85
N HIS A 324 -7.52 -13.03 -10.58
CA HIS A 324 -6.61 -13.62 -9.61
C HIS A 324 -7.29 -14.11 -8.33
N LEU A 325 -8.47 -13.59 -7.98
CA LEU A 325 -9.21 -14.07 -6.82
C LEU A 325 -10.23 -15.14 -7.23
N PRO A 326 -10.62 -16.06 -6.34
CA PRO A 326 -11.66 -17.05 -6.58
C PRO A 326 -13.03 -16.37 -6.64
N THR A 327 -13.32 -15.74 -7.77
CA THR A 327 -14.48 -14.86 -7.92
C THR A 327 -15.65 -15.55 -8.59
N ALA A 328 -16.84 -15.15 -8.16
CA ALA A 328 -18.05 -15.30 -8.95
C ALA A 328 -18.59 -13.92 -9.29
N ILE A 329 -19.11 -13.76 -10.50
CA ILE A 329 -19.40 -12.46 -11.10
C ILE A 329 -20.89 -12.19 -11.01
N LEU A 330 -21.25 -11.07 -10.37
CA LEU A 330 -22.58 -10.50 -10.44
C LEU A 330 -22.53 -9.27 -11.34
N TYR A 331 -23.03 -9.40 -12.57
CA TYR A 331 -22.98 -8.30 -13.52
C TYR A 331 -24.25 -7.46 -13.42
N VAL A 332 -24.09 -6.17 -13.19
CA VAL A 332 -25.17 -5.21 -12.95
C VAL A 332 -25.39 -4.35 -14.19
N HIS A 333 -26.58 -4.47 -14.77
CA HIS A 333 -27.05 -3.70 -15.90
C HIS A 333 -27.99 -2.59 -15.43
N ASP A 334 -27.94 -1.45 -16.10
CA ASP A 334 -28.92 -0.37 -15.93
C ASP A 334 -29.52 0.00 -17.29
N LEU A 335 -30.72 -0.50 -17.56
CA LEU A 335 -31.42 -0.26 -18.82
C LEU A 335 -32.18 1.07 -18.84
N SER A 336 -32.24 1.81 -17.72
CA SER A 336 -32.90 3.12 -17.65
C SER A 336 -32.16 4.21 -18.43
N GLY A 337 -30.85 4.04 -18.62
CA GLY A 337 -29.97 5.05 -19.23
C GLY A 337 -29.54 6.17 -18.26
N GLU A 338 -29.97 6.16 -17.00
CA GLU A 338 -29.66 7.21 -16.03
C GLU A 338 -28.24 7.12 -15.43
N CYS A 339 -27.56 5.98 -15.55
CA CYS A 339 -26.20 5.80 -15.05
C CYS A 339 -25.12 6.60 -15.80
N GLY A 340 -25.47 7.24 -16.93
CA GLY A 340 -24.55 7.99 -17.78
C GLY A 340 -23.80 7.15 -18.82
N THR A 341 -24.04 5.83 -18.87
CA THR A 341 -23.55 4.94 -19.94
C THR A 341 -24.74 4.37 -20.70
N SER A 342 -24.73 4.47 -22.03
CA SER A 342 -25.85 3.99 -22.84
C SER A 342 -26.03 2.47 -22.69
N PRO A 343 -27.27 1.93 -22.75
CA PRO A 343 -27.47 0.48 -22.72
C PRO A 343 -26.67 -0.26 -23.81
N SER A 344 -26.44 0.37 -24.96
CA SER A 344 -25.64 -0.21 -26.05
C SER A 344 -24.16 -0.34 -25.68
N ASP A 345 -23.60 0.68 -25.03
CA ASP A 345 -22.20 0.61 -24.58
C ASP A 345 -22.05 -0.40 -23.44
N GLN A 346 -23.03 -0.44 -22.52
CA GLN A 346 -23.07 -1.47 -21.48
C GLN A 346 -23.09 -2.88 -22.07
N PHE A 347 -23.83 -3.10 -23.16
CA PHE A 347 -23.88 -4.39 -23.86
C PHE A 347 -22.54 -4.79 -24.48
N VAL A 348 -21.82 -3.84 -25.08
CA VAL A 348 -20.48 -4.11 -25.63
C VAL A 348 -19.50 -4.47 -24.52
N ILE A 349 -19.47 -3.70 -23.42
CA ILE A 349 -18.62 -3.99 -22.25
C ILE A 349 -18.99 -5.36 -21.65
N TYR A 350 -20.29 -5.66 -21.56
CA TYR A 350 -20.78 -6.94 -21.06
C TYR A 350 -20.27 -8.11 -21.89
N LYS A 351 -20.42 -8.05 -23.23
CA LYS A 351 -19.91 -9.10 -24.13
C LYS A 351 -18.40 -9.29 -23.96
N GLU A 352 -17.64 -8.20 -23.93
CA GLU A 352 -16.18 -8.24 -23.76
C GLU A 352 -15.76 -8.93 -22.44
N ILE A 353 -16.35 -8.54 -21.31
CA ILE A 353 -16.01 -9.13 -20.01
C ILE A 353 -16.53 -10.58 -19.90
N LYS A 354 -17.70 -10.88 -20.47
CA LYS A 354 -18.27 -12.22 -20.48
C LYS A 354 -17.45 -13.21 -21.29
N GLU A 355 -16.90 -12.76 -22.43
CA GLU A 355 -15.96 -13.56 -23.22
C GLU A 355 -14.64 -13.75 -22.48
N ARG A 356 -14.07 -12.68 -21.91
CA ARG A 356 -12.79 -12.72 -21.20
C ARG A 356 -12.82 -13.61 -19.95
N PHE A 357 -13.94 -13.64 -19.24
CA PHE A 357 -14.09 -14.39 -17.98
C PHE A 357 -15.18 -15.47 -18.10
N ALA A 358 -15.25 -16.15 -19.25
CA ALA A 358 -16.24 -17.19 -19.53
C ALA A 358 -16.19 -18.38 -18.53
N ASP A 359 -15.01 -18.66 -17.96
CA ASP A 359 -14.81 -19.73 -16.98
C ASP A 359 -15.40 -19.41 -15.60
N HIS A 360 -15.80 -18.16 -15.34
CA HIS A 360 -16.37 -17.76 -14.06
C HIS A 360 -17.85 -18.14 -13.96
N LEU A 361 -18.39 -18.21 -12.75
CA LEU A 361 -19.83 -18.31 -12.56
C LEU A 361 -20.44 -16.91 -12.67
N TRP A 362 -21.48 -16.78 -13.48
CA TRP A 362 -22.12 -15.51 -13.80
C TRP A 362 -23.56 -15.45 -13.27
N LEU A 363 -23.94 -14.29 -12.76
CA LEU A 363 -25.31 -13.92 -12.46
C LEU A 363 -25.59 -12.51 -12.96
N ASP A 364 -26.50 -12.40 -13.91
CA ASP A 364 -26.88 -11.14 -14.53
C ASP A 364 -28.06 -10.50 -13.78
N VAL A 365 -27.94 -9.19 -13.50
CA VAL A 365 -28.91 -8.43 -12.71
C VAL A 365 -29.24 -7.13 -13.40
N VAL A 366 -30.52 -6.88 -13.65
CA VAL A 366 -31.02 -5.59 -14.14
C VAL A 366 -31.45 -4.74 -12.94
N SER A 367 -30.63 -3.75 -12.61
CA SER A 367 -30.87 -2.81 -11.52
C SER A 367 -31.84 -1.70 -11.92
N LYS A 368 -32.38 -0.99 -10.92
CA LYS A 368 -33.34 0.13 -11.09
C LYS A 368 -34.57 -0.26 -11.92
N CYS A 369 -35.07 -1.48 -11.75
CA CYS A 369 -36.22 -1.96 -12.53
C CYS A 369 -37.50 -1.12 -12.30
N ASP A 370 -37.58 -0.36 -11.20
CA ASP A 370 -38.63 0.61 -10.91
C ASP A 370 -38.68 1.78 -11.92
N LEU A 371 -37.57 2.09 -12.57
CA LEU A 371 -37.46 3.15 -13.57
C LEU A 371 -37.69 2.66 -15.00
N LEU A 372 -37.82 1.34 -15.19
CA LEU A 372 -38.12 0.76 -16.49
C LEU A 372 -39.58 1.03 -16.81
N HIS A 373 -39.83 2.19 -17.42
CA HIS A 373 -41.09 2.43 -18.11
C HIS A 373 -41.26 1.36 -19.20
N LYS A 374 -42.49 0.90 -19.44
CA LYS A 374 -42.85 0.18 -20.68
C LYS A 374 -42.54 1.13 -21.84
N SER A 375 -41.31 1.10 -22.36
CA SER A 375 -40.89 2.09 -23.35
C SER A 375 -41.67 1.88 -24.66
N PRO A 376 -42.02 2.98 -25.36
CA PRO A 376 -42.73 2.92 -26.61
C PRO A 376 -41.87 2.19 -27.64
N VAL A 377 -42.55 1.45 -28.50
CA VAL A 377 -42.00 0.66 -29.62
C VAL A 377 -40.81 1.38 -30.28
N VAL A 378 -39.59 0.87 -30.05
CA VAL A 378 -38.44 1.22 -30.89
C VAL A 378 -38.64 0.51 -32.21
N PHE A 379 -38.87 1.28 -33.28
CA PHE A 379 -38.92 0.76 -34.64
C PHE A 379 -37.59 0.06 -34.95
N VAL A 380 -37.64 -1.26 -35.13
CA VAL A 380 -36.55 -2.02 -35.73
C VAL A 380 -36.59 -1.64 -37.21
N THR A 381 -35.61 -0.88 -37.67
CA THR A 381 -35.32 -0.84 -39.10
C THR A 381 -34.69 -2.17 -39.46
N ASP A 382 -35.30 -2.90 -40.39
CA ASP A 382 -34.83 -4.18 -40.92
C ASP A 382 -33.41 -4.02 -41.49
N ASN A 383 -32.41 -4.25 -40.64
CA ASN A 383 -31.03 -4.47 -41.03
C ASN A 383 -30.65 -5.83 -40.44
N ASP A 384 -30.37 -6.80 -41.31
CA ASP A 384 -30.12 -8.23 -41.08
C ASP A 384 -28.86 -8.56 -40.24
N ASN A 385 -28.38 -7.65 -39.40
CA ASN A 385 -27.23 -7.91 -38.54
C ASN A 385 -27.70 -8.58 -37.24
N PRO A 386 -27.28 -9.81 -36.91
CA PRO A 386 -27.72 -10.53 -35.72
C PRO A 386 -27.44 -9.76 -34.41
N ASP A 387 -26.35 -8.97 -34.39
CA ASP A 387 -26.00 -8.11 -33.26
C ASP A 387 -27.05 -7.00 -33.00
N HIS A 388 -27.73 -6.51 -34.03
CA HIS A 388 -28.78 -5.50 -33.86
C HIS A 388 -30.04 -6.07 -33.21
N VAL A 389 -30.39 -7.32 -33.54
CA VAL A 389 -31.53 -8.03 -32.95
C VAL A 389 -31.25 -8.36 -31.48
N GLU A 390 -30.05 -8.85 -31.18
CA GLU A 390 -29.63 -9.15 -29.81
C GLU A 390 -29.57 -7.88 -28.95
N LEU A 391 -29.01 -6.79 -29.48
CA LEU A 391 -28.98 -5.50 -28.81
C LEU A 391 -30.41 -4.95 -28.55
N ALA A 392 -31.33 -5.13 -29.51
CA ALA A 392 -32.72 -4.73 -29.33
C ALA A 392 -33.43 -5.52 -28.23
N ARG A 393 -33.13 -6.83 -28.09
CA ARG A 393 -33.63 -7.66 -26.97
C ARG A 393 -33.02 -7.22 -25.64
N TYR A 394 -31.70 -7.05 -25.60
CA TYR A 394 -30.97 -6.59 -24.43
C TYR A 394 -31.51 -5.25 -23.90
N ARG A 395 -31.80 -4.28 -24.78
CA ARG A 395 -32.38 -2.98 -24.38
C ARG A 395 -33.75 -3.10 -23.71
N LYS A 396 -34.52 -4.16 -24.01
CA LYS A 396 -35.87 -4.35 -23.46
C LYS A 396 -35.86 -5.14 -22.15
N LEU A 397 -35.10 -6.23 -22.10
CA LEU A 397 -35.20 -7.22 -21.01
C LEU A 397 -33.87 -7.47 -20.29
N GLY A 398 -32.76 -7.00 -20.85
CA GLY A 398 -31.41 -7.38 -20.42
C GLY A 398 -30.98 -8.72 -21.00
N PRO A 399 -29.90 -9.32 -20.48
CA PRO A 399 -29.50 -10.69 -20.82
C PRO A 399 -30.57 -11.72 -20.45
N ASP A 400 -30.61 -12.84 -21.19
CA ASP A 400 -31.53 -13.93 -20.90
C ASP A 400 -31.27 -14.53 -19.51
N GLY A 401 -32.34 -14.63 -18.70
CA GLY A 401 -32.25 -15.13 -17.32
C GLY A 401 -31.79 -14.09 -16.29
N ALA A 402 -31.63 -12.82 -16.68
CA ALA A 402 -31.28 -11.76 -15.73
C ALA A 402 -32.40 -11.48 -14.72
N ILE A 403 -32.03 -11.25 -13.46
CA ILE A 403 -32.97 -10.93 -12.38
C ILE A 403 -33.22 -9.43 -12.35
N HIS A 404 -34.48 -9.03 -12.35
CA HIS A 404 -34.87 -7.62 -12.30
C HIS A 404 -35.02 -7.18 -10.86
N VAL A 405 -34.20 -6.22 -10.43
CA VAL A 405 -34.16 -5.77 -9.05
C VAL A 405 -34.28 -4.26 -8.92
N SER A 406 -34.89 -3.83 -7.82
CA SER A 406 -34.85 -2.44 -7.39
C SER A 406 -34.57 -2.37 -5.91
N VAL A 407 -33.52 -1.63 -5.57
CA VAL A 407 -33.19 -1.30 -4.18
C VAL A 407 -34.25 -0.39 -3.56
N LYS A 408 -34.87 0.48 -4.37
CA LYS A 408 -35.81 1.50 -3.88
C LYS A 408 -37.20 0.92 -3.59
N SER A 409 -37.69 0.02 -4.45
CA SER A 409 -38.98 -0.65 -4.26
C SER A 409 -38.87 -2.03 -3.60
N GLU A 410 -37.66 -2.46 -3.27
CA GLU A 410 -37.32 -3.78 -2.73
C GLU A 410 -37.72 -4.98 -3.63
N ALA A 411 -38.09 -4.70 -4.89
CA ALA A 411 -38.48 -5.72 -5.84
C ALA A 411 -37.30 -6.63 -6.23
N GLY A 412 -37.53 -7.93 -6.32
CA GLY A 412 -36.56 -8.94 -6.79
C GLY A 412 -35.40 -9.23 -5.82
N LEU A 413 -35.28 -8.53 -4.69
CA LEU A 413 -34.15 -8.67 -3.78
C LEU A 413 -34.09 -10.03 -3.07
N SER A 414 -35.25 -10.59 -2.72
CA SER A 414 -35.33 -11.91 -2.06
C SER A 414 -34.87 -13.02 -3.01
N GLU A 415 -35.31 -12.98 -4.26
CA GLU A 415 -34.87 -13.92 -5.30
C GLU A 415 -33.37 -13.78 -5.56
N LEU A 416 -32.88 -12.53 -5.65
CA LEU A 416 -31.46 -12.27 -5.85
C LEU A 416 -30.60 -12.88 -4.75
N LYS A 417 -30.98 -12.74 -3.48
CA LYS A 417 -30.24 -13.31 -2.34
C LYS A 417 -30.12 -14.82 -2.45
N VAL A 418 -31.23 -15.52 -2.74
CA VAL A 418 -31.23 -16.99 -2.91
C VAL A 418 -30.28 -17.41 -4.03
N ARG A 419 -30.38 -16.77 -5.20
CA ARG A 419 -29.53 -17.08 -6.36
C ARG A 419 -28.05 -16.79 -6.12
N VAL A 420 -27.74 -15.72 -5.39
CA VAL A 420 -26.37 -15.41 -4.96
C VAL A 420 -25.83 -16.50 -4.03
N HIS A 421 -26.63 -16.99 -3.09
CA HIS A 421 -26.21 -18.08 -2.21
C HIS A 421 -25.93 -19.38 -2.98
N GLU A 422 -26.79 -19.75 -3.94
CA GLU A 422 -26.59 -20.92 -4.82
C GLU A 422 -25.29 -20.79 -5.63
N LEU A 423 -25.05 -19.61 -6.20
CA LEU A 423 -23.86 -19.31 -6.99
C LEU A 423 -22.59 -19.36 -6.13
N LEU A 424 -22.60 -18.79 -4.94
CA LEU A 424 -21.46 -18.83 -4.02
C LEU A 424 -21.17 -20.24 -3.50
N THR A 425 -22.20 -21.03 -3.20
CA THR A 425 -22.06 -22.44 -2.81
C THR A 425 -21.45 -23.26 -3.94
N SER A 426 -21.89 -23.01 -5.18
CA SER A 426 -21.33 -23.66 -6.37
C SER A 426 -19.87 -23.27 -6.60
N GLN A 427 -19.53 -22.00 -6.37
CA GLN A 427 -18.16 -21.51 -6.46
C GLN A 427 -17.25 -22.17 -5.41
N MET A 428 -17.72 -22.31 -4.18
CA MET A 428 -16.99 -23.07 -3.15
C MET A 428 -16.71 -24.50 -3.57
N ALA A 429 -17.73 -25.22 -4.05
CA ALA A 429 -17.56 -26.59 -4.51
C ALA A 429 -16.53 -26.69 -5.67
N LYS A 430 -16.55 -25.70 -6.58
CA LYS A 430 -15.57 -25.60 -7.66
C LYS A 430 -14.14 -25.44 -7.12
N ILE A 431 -13.93 -24.55 -6.15
CA ILE A 431 -12.62 -24.33 -5.52
C ILE A 431 -12.11 -25.59 -4.83
N SER A 432 -12.94 -26.22 -3.97
CA SER A 432 -12.56 -27.45 -3.27
C SER A 432 -12.22 -28.60 -4.22
N SER A 433 -12.91 -28.72 -5.36
CA SER A 433 -12.57 -29.73 -6.36
C SER A 433 -11.22 -29.47 -7.05
N GLN A 434 -10.86 -28.20 -7.29
CA GLN A 434 -9.58 -27.84 -7.91
C GLN A 434 -8.40 -28.11 -6.98
N GLU A 435 -8.55 -27.82 -5.68
CA GLU A 435 -7.54 -28.11 -4.65
C GLU A 435 -7.25 -29.62 -4.57
N SER A 436 -8.29 -30.45 -4.52
CA SER A 436 -8.13 -31.92 -4.46
C SER A 436 -7.40 -32.51 -5.68
N ASN A 437 -7.59 -31.91 -6.87
CA ASN A 437 -6.90 -32.35 -8.08
C ASN A 437 -5.43 -31.91 -8.10
N GLN A 438 -5.11 -30.74 -7.55
CA GLN A 438 -3.72 -30.27 -7.45
C GLN A 438 -2.91 -31.09 -6.44
N GLU A 439 -3.48 -31.46 -5.30
CA GLU A 439 -2.80 -32.31 -4.32
C GLU A 439 -2.48 -33.70 -4.90
N ASN A 440 -3.39 -34.28 -5.68
CA ASN A 440 -3.17 -35.58 -6.33
C ASN A 440 -2.07 -35.55 -7.40
N LEU A 441 -1.88 -34.42 -8.09
CA LEU A 441 -0.83 -34.23 -9.10
C LEU A 441 0.57 -34.03 -8.51
N VAL A 442 0.67 -33.61 -7.24
CA VAL A 442 1.97 -33.38 -6.56
C VAL A 442 2.49 -34.68 -5.91
N ILE A 443 1.61 -35.67 -5.70
CA ILE A 443 1.93 -36.95 -5.04
C ILE A 443 2.37 -38.03 -6.05
N THR A 444 2.06 -37.87 -7.35
CA THR A 444 2.56 -38.70 -8.46
C THR A 444 3.79 -38.11 -9.12
#